data_AF-A0A8H9IXQ3-F1
#
_entry.id   AF-A0A8H9IXQ3-F1
#
_cell.length_a   1.000
_cell.length_b   1.000
_cell.length_c   1.000
_cell.angle_alpha   90.00
_cell.angle_beta   90.00
_cell.angle_gamma   90.00
#
_symmetry.space_group_name_H-M   'P 1'
#
loop_
_entity.id
_entity.type
_entity.pdbx_description
1 polymer ?
#
loop_
_entity_poly.entity_id
_entity_poly.type
_entity_poly.pdbx_seq_one_letter_code
_entity_poly.pdbx_strand_id
1 'polypeptide(L)' 'MTQLIVLGLVLAGIYAIQCLIWPFAACRSCSGAGKHRSPSGKAFRTCSHCGGNGRRVRLGRRLFGKP' A
#
# COMPACT_ATOMS: atom_id res chain seq x y z
N MET A 1 -4.58 -35.11 -13.61
CA MET A 1 -4.76 -33.77 -14.20
C MET A 1 -5.39 -32.76 -13.22
N THR A 2 -6.49 -33.09 -12.56
CA THR A 2 -7.21 -32.20 -11.63
C THR A 2 -6.36 -31.66 -10.47
N GLN A 3 -5.43 -32.44 -9.93
CA GLN A 3 -4.59 -31.96 -8.82
C GLN A 3 -3.65 -30.81 -9.18
N LEU A 4 -3.16 -30.75 -10.43
CA LEU A 4 -2.32 -29.65 -10.90
C LEU A 4 -3.13 -28.36 -11.07
N ILE A 5 -4.39 -28.49 -11.49
CA ILE A 5 -5.31 -27.36 -11.67
C ILE A 5 -5.66 -26.75 -10.31
N VAL A 6 -6.00 -27.58 -9.33
CA VAL A 6 -6.29 -27.13 -7.96
C VAL A 6 -5.08 -26.45 -7.34
N LEU A 7 -3.88 -27.02 -7.50
CA LEU A 7 -2.65 -26.42 -6.99
C LEU A 7 -2.37 -25.04 -7.62
N GLY A 8 -2.56 -24.90 -8.94
CA GLY A 8 -2.41 -23.63 -9.63
C GLY A 8 -3.38 -22.55 -9.14
N LEU A 9 -4.64 -22.93 -8.91
CA LEU A 9 -5.68 -22.03 -8.37
C LEU A 9 -5.35 -21.56 -6.94
N VAL A 10 -4.86 -22.47 -6.09
CA VAL A 10 -4.47 -22.12 -4.71
C VAL A 10 -3.29 -21.14 -4.71
N LEU A 11 -2.27 -21.38 -5.54
CA LEU A 11 -1.12 -20.48 -5.66
C LEU A 11 -1.52 -19.09 -6.19
N ALA A 12 -2.38 -19.05 -7.20
CA ALA A 12 -2.91 -17.80 -7.74
C ALA A 12 -3.74 -17.03 -6.70
N GLY A 13 -4.56 -17.75 -5.91
CA GLY A 13 -5.34 -17.17 -4.81
C GLY A 13 -4.46 -16.58 -3.71
N ILE A 14 -3.42 -17.31 -3.27
CA ILE A 14 -2.46 -16.83 -2.26
C ILE A 14 -1.71 -15.60 -2.77
N TYR A 15 -1.32 -15.59 -4.05
CA TYR A 15 -0.65 -14.44 -4.67
C TYR A 15 -1.56 -13.21 -4.71
N ALA A 16 -2.82 -13.38 -5.13
CA ALA A 16 -3.81 -12.31 -5.13
C ALA A 16 -4.07 -11.80 -3.70
N ILE A 17 -4.22 -12.70 -2.74
CA ILE A 17 -4.40 -12.36 -1.32
C ILE A 17 -3.19 -11.61 -0.77
N GLN A 18 -1.95 -11.97 -1.10
CA GLN A 18 -0.76 -11.19 -0.70
C GLN A 18 -0.74 -9.79 -1.32
N CYS A 19 -1.15 -9.66 -2.58
CA CYS A 19 -1.34 -8.35 -3.22
C CYS A 19 -2.43 -7.51 -2.55
N LEU A 20 -3.42 -8.15 -1.92
CA LEU A 20 -4.56 -7.51 -1.25
C LEU A 20 -4.33 -7.23 0.26
N ILE A 21 -3.62 -8.11 0.98
CA ILE A 21 -3.32 -7.99 2.44
C ILE A 21 -2.31 -6.88 2.71
N TRP A 22 -1.42 -6.58 1.76
CA TRP A 22 -0.55 -5.41 1.80
C TRP A 22 -1.00 -4.29 0.84
N PRO A 23 -2.22 -3.73 1.00
CA PRO A 23 -2.77 -2.73 0.09
C PRO A 23 -2.23 -1.32 0.40
N PHE A 24 -1.50 -1.16 1.50
CA PHE A 24 -0.93 0.11 1.91
C PHE A 24 0.56 -0.06 2.10
N ALA A 25 1.34 0.72 1.38
CA ALA A 25 2.75 0.92 1.68
C ALA A 25 2.92 2.20 2.48
N ALA A 26 3.94 2.27 3.32
CA ALA A 26 4.43 3.54 3.81
C ALA A 26 4.76 4.45 2.62
N CYS A 27 4.33 5.71 2.67
CA CYS A 27 4.72 6.67 1.65
C CYS A 27 6.23 6.86 1.69
N ARG A 28 6.95 6.61 0.57
CA ARG A 28 8.41 6.68 0.51
C ARG A 28 8.97 8.07 0.81
N SER A 29 8.17 9.11 0.59
CA SER A 29 8.60 10.50 0.79
C SER A 29 8.61 10.88 2.28
N CYS A 30 7.57 10.50 3.04
CA CYS A 30 7.48 10.79 4.47
C CYS A 30 7.73 9.58 5.39
N SER A 31 8.20 8.46 4.82
CA SER A 31 8.45 7.19 5.50
C SER A 31 7.31 6.71 6.41
N GLY A 32 6.05 6.94 6.03
CA GLY A 32 4.90 6.56 6.85
C GLY A 32 4.40 7.63 7.83
N ALA A 33 5.12 8.74 8.00
CA ALA A 33 4.79 9.75 9.02
C ALA A 33 3.63 10.68 8.63
N GLY A 34 3.29 10.79 7.34
CA GLY A 34 2.25 11.69 6.82
C GLY A 34 2.60 13.18 6.82
N LYS A 35 3.66 13.57 7.54
CA LYS A 35 4.14 14.94 7.70
C LYS A 35 5.66 15.00 7.73
N HIS A 36 6.21 16.08 7.23
CA HIS A 36 7.63 16.41 7.35
C HIS A 36 7.79 17.45 8.46
N ARG A 37 8.67 17.17 9.42
CA ARG A 37 9.04 18.17 10.44
C ARG A 37 10.04 19.16 9.83
N SER A 38 9.87 20.43 10.15
CA SER A 38 10.90 21.44 9.91
C SER A 38 12.13 21.13 10.76
N PRO A 39 13.36 21.35 10.27
CA PRO A 39 14.58 21.18 11.08
C PRO A 39 14.58 22.00 12.38
N SER A 40 13.86 23.12 12.43
CA SER A 40 13.67 23.89 13.67
C SER A 40 12.59 23.33 14.61
N GLY A 41 11.92 22.22 14.28
CA GLY A 41 10.94 21.54 15.13
C GLY A 41 9.60 22.25 15.36
N LYS A 42 9.52 23.56 15.08
CA LYS A 42 8.35 24.42 15.35
C LYS A 42 7.26 24.36 14.27
N ALA A 43 7.57 23.80 13.10
CA ALA A 43 6.64 23.73 11.98
C ALA A 43 6.57 22.33 11.39
N PHE A 44 5.37 21.94 10.97
CA PHE A 44 5.10 20.69 10.28
C PHE A 44 4.49 21.02 8.93
N ARG A 45 4.93 20.33 7.89
CA ARG A 45 4.32 20.43 6.57
C ARG A 45 3.77 19.07 6.16
N THR A 46 2.52 19.07 5.74
CA THR A 46 1.83 17.87 5.29
C THR A 46 2.54 17.32 4.05
N CYS A 47 2.71 16.00 3.97
CA CYS A 47 3.36 15.41 2.80
C CYS A 47 2.44 15.54 1.58
N SER A 48 2.81 16.37 0.61
CA SER A 48 2.05 16.62 -0.62
C SER A 48 1.82 15.34 -1.44
N HIS A 49 2.76 14.38 -1.39
CA HIS A 49 2.64 13.11 -2.12
C HIS A 49 1.59 12.14 -1.57
N CYS A 50 1.23 12.23 -0.28
CA CYS A 50 0.20 11.38 0.33
C CYS A 50 -0.98 12.16 0.90
N GLY A 51 -1.00 13.49 0.73
CA GLY A 51 -2.04 14.37 1.26
C GLY A 51 -2.16 14.39 2.78
N GLY A 52 -1.17 13.88 3.52
CA GLY A 52 -1.21 13.78 4.99
C GLY A 52 -1.50 12.40 5.56
N ASN A 53 -1.93 11.44 4.73
CA ASN A 53 -2.30 10.10 5.22
C ASN A 53 -1.11 9.22 5.61
N GLY A 54 0.12 9.55 5.20
CA GLY A 54 1.33 8.76 5.48
C GLY A 54 1.39 7.42 4.75
N ARG A 55 0.31 7.02 4.08
CA ARG A 55 0.16 5.73 3.42
C ARG A 55 -0.06 5.95 1.93
N ARG A 56 0.55 5.12 1.09
CA ARG A 56 0.30 5.03 -0.35
C ARG A 56 -0.53 3.77 -0.61
N VAL A 57 -1.62 3.94 -1.35
CA VAL A 57 -2.42 2.81 -1.84
C VAL A 57 -1.58 2.01 -2.86
N ARG A 58 -1.23 0.78 -2.51
CA ARG A 58 -0.61 -0.20 -3.42
C ARG A 58 -1.64 -0.68 -4.44
N LEU A 59 -1.14 -1.03 -5.63
CA LEU A 59 -1.92 -1.34 -6.84
C LEU A 59 -3.08 -2.32 -6.61
N GLY A 60 -2.94 -3.30 -5.69
CA GLY A 60 -3.99 -4.27 -5.39
C GLY A 60 -5.33 -3.66 -4.99
N ARG A 61 -5.32 -2.49 -4.32
CA ARG A 61 -6.55 -1.77 -3.97
C ARG A 61 -7.02 -0.77 -5.03
N ARG A 62 -6.18 -0.43 -6.03
CA ARG A 62 -6.67 0.33 -7.20
C ARG A 62 -7.58 -0.51 -8.09
N LEU A 63 -7.37 -1.82 -8.11
CA LEU A 63 -8.15 -2.75 -8.94
C LEU A 63 -9.49 -3.14 -8.31
N PHE A 64 -9.57 -3.21 -6.97
CA PHE A 64 -10.75 -3.76 -6.27
C PHE A 64 -11.84 -2.77 -5.88
N GLY A 65 -11.76 -1.52 -6.31
CA GLY A 65 -12.93 -0.64 -6.33
C GLY A 65 -12.77 0.66 -5.55
N LYS A 66 -12.87 1.74 -6.34
CA LYS A 66 -13.11 3.15 -6.03
C LYS A 66 -12.10 3.85 -5.07
N PRO A 67 -11.48 4.97 -5.51
CA PRO A 67 -10.70 5.84 -4.64
C PRO A 67 -11.58 6.49 -3.56
#